data_AF-A0A1C6G9R0-F1
#
_entry.id   AF-A0A1C6G9R0-F1
#
_cell.length_a   1.000
_cell.length_b   1.000
_cell.length_c   1.000
_cell.angle_alpha   90.00
_cell.angle_beta   90.00
_cell.angle_gamma   90.00
#
_symmetry.space_group_name_H-M   'P 1'
#
loop_
_entity.id
_entity.type
_entity.pdbx_description
1 polymer ?
#
loop_
_entity_poly.entity_id
_entity_poly.type
_entity_poly.pdbx_seq_one_letter_code
_entity_poly.pdbx_strand_id
1 'polypeptide(L)'
;MCQDGAITRQYYKYSPEYIIEHFRCDDRDGYEYYLFSQSDSRPRWYNINVKYHQTTLFSIIGAGLDGGRYFTNVPCTDFLFDDWRYEGNVCFKYYVKGTKKMILHDFFCDYDSHEAMYAREQFEECILIFSSNEEKENFKEYAATKWAERQNYLEDVRLPHMELPSAYREDAFKEEYENAIVLKKMLDEYRIY
;
A
#
# COMPACT_ATOMS: atom_id res chain seq x y z
N MET A 1 -21.72 -14.07 -10.81
CA MET A 1 -22.20 -14.60 -9.52
C MET A 1 -20.97 -15.10 -8.80
N CYS A 2 -20.37 -14.28 -7.94
CA CYS A 2 -19.24 -14.71 -7.13
C CYS A 2 -19.79 -15.60 -6.02
N GLN A 3 -19.17 -16.77 -5.83
CA GLN A 3 -19.50 -17.70 -4.75
C GLN A 3 -19.41 -17.00 -3.39
N ASP A 4 -20.21 -17.47 -2.42
CA ASP A 4 -20.22 -17.03 -1.02
C ASP A 4 -18.82 -17.19 -0.37
N GLY A 5 -17.91 -16.28 -0.66
CA GLY A 5 -16.77 -16.02 0.20
C GLY A 5 -17.29 -15.48 1.52
N ALA A 6 -16.72 -15.94 2.65
CA ALA A 6 -17.10 -15.45 3.96
C ALA A 6 -16.99 -13.92 4.00
N ILE A 7 -18.13 -13.25 4.18
CA ILE A 7 -18.21 -11.79 4.31
C ILE A 7 -17.96 -11.46 5.78
N THR A 8 -16.94 -10.67 6.04
CA THR A 8 -16.72 -10.08 7.36
C THR A 8 -17.43 -8.74 7.41
N ARG A 9 -18.20 -8.48 8.48
CA ARG A 9 -18.94 -7.23 8.69
C ARG A 9 -18.68 -6.65 10.06
N GLN A 10 -18.43 -5.35 10.09
CA GLN A 10 -18.36 -4.56 11.31
C GLN A 10 -19.38 -3.42 11.23
N TYR A 11 -20.05 -3.13 12.34
CA TYR A 11 -21.04 -2.06 12.44
C TYR A 11 -20.65 -1.10 13.55
N TYR A 12 -21.03 0.17 13.42
CA TYR A 12 -20.78 1.15 14.47
C TYR A 12 -21.83 1.02 15.58
N LYS A 13 -21.40 0.68 16.80
CA LYS A 13 -22.30 0.36 17.93
C LYS A 13 -23.37 1.43 18.21
N TYR A 14 -23.06 2.71 18.00
CA TYR A 14 -23.99 3.82 18.30
C TYR A 14 -24.89 4.21 17.13
N SER A 15 -24.59 3.75 15.91
CA SER A 15 -25.36 4.01 14.69
C SER A 15 -25.08 2.84 13.72
N PRO A 16 -25.72 1.68 13.96
CA PRO A 16 -25.40 0.40 13.31
C PRO A 16 -25.77 0.36 11.82
N GLU A 17 -26.48 1.36 11.33
CA GLU A 17 -26.70 1.59 9.91
C GLU A 17 -25.41 1.91 9.16
N TYR A 18 -24.35 2.37 9.84
CA TYR A 18 -23.00 2.42 9.27
C TYR A 18 -22.32 1.06 9.38
N ILE A 19 -21.95 0.51 8.22
CA ILE A 19 -21.35 -0.83 8.10
C ILE A 19 -20.08 -0.74 7.25
N ILE A 20 -19.02 -1.40 7.71
CA ILE A 20 -17.85 -1.72 6.88
C ILE A 20 -17.88 -3.24 6.67
N GLU A 21 -17.94 -3.67 5.42
CA GLU A 21 -17.86 -5.08 5.06
C GLU A 21 -16.70 -5.32 4.10
N HIS A 22 -16.07 -6.48 4.22
CA HIS A 22 -15.10 -6.94 3.24
C HIS A 22 -15.26 -8.42 2.93
N PHE A 23 -14.95 -8.78 1.68
CA PHE A 23 -15.06 -10.14 1.17
C PHE A 23 -13.99 -10.38 0.12
N ARG A 24 -13.58 -11.64 -0.02
CA ARG A 24 -12.48 -12.03 -0.90
C ARG A 24 -12.80 -11.69 -2.36
N CYS A 25 -11.80 -11.21 -3.08
CA CYS A 25 -11.86 -10.96 -4.52
C CYS A 25 -11.03 -12.04 -5.22
N ASP A 26 -11.72 -13.05 -5.77
CA ASP A 26 -11.05 -14.20 -6.40
C ASP A 26 -10.59 -13.91 -7.84
N ASP A 27 -11.06 -12.80 -8.43
CA ASP A 27 -10.72 -12.41 -9.81
C ASP A 27 -9.38 -11.64 -9.89
N ARG A 28 -8.69 -11.45 -8.76
CA ARG A 28 -7.40 -10.76 -8.69
C ARG A 28 -6.37 -11.68 -8.03
N ASP A 29 -5.24 -11.85 -8.71
CA ASP A 29 -4.10 -12.66 -8.27
C ASP A 29 -2.75 -11.97 -8.55
N GLY A 30 -2.79 -10.77 -9.14
CA GLY A 30 -1.59 -9.98 -9.44
C GLY A 30 -0.78 -9.65 -8.19
N TYR A 31 0.54 -9.69 -8.32
CA TYR A 31 1.46 -9.20 -7.29
C TYR A 31 1.61 -7.68 -7.38
N GLU A 32 1.94 -7.07 -6.25
CA GLU A 32 2.31 -5.67 -6.11
C GLU A 32 3.60 -5.63 -5.27
N TYR A 33 4.51 -4.71 -5.56
CA TYR A 33 5.85 -4.73 -4.96
C TYR A 33 5.82 -4.76 -3.42
N TYR A 34 4.87 -4.06 -2.78
CA TYR A 34 4.80 -3.98 -1.32
C TYR A 34 4.47 -5.33 -0.66
N LEU A 35 3.95 -6.31 -1.40
CA LEU A 35 3.73 -7.66 -0.87
C LEU A 35 5.04 -8.34 -0.49
N PHE A 36 6.16 -8.00 -1.14
CA PHE A 36 7.48 -8.56 -0.85
C PHE A 36 8.13 -8.00 0.41
N SER A 37 7.55 -6.99 1.04
CA SER A 37 7.95 -6.57 2.40
C SER A 37 7.54 -7.60 3.47
N GLN A 38 6.66 -8.54 3.12
CA GLN A 38 6.07 -9.52 4.05
C GLN A 38 6.79 -10.88 3.94
N SER A 39 6.72 -11.69 5.00
CA SER A 39 7.29 -13.05 4.96
C SER A 39 6.46 -13.97 4.06
N ASP A 40 5.14 -13.89 4.15
CA ASP A 40 4.21 -14.45 3.16
C ASP A 40 3.75 -13.36 2.20
N SER A 41 4.41 -13.29 1.03
CA SER A 41 4.16 -12.31 -0.03
C SER A 41 3.01 -12.67 -0.97
N ARG A 42 2.29 -13.79 -0.74
CA ARG A 42 1.25 -14.25 -1.65
C ARG A 42 0.06 -13.29 -1.63
N PRO A 43 -0.44 -12.84 -2.80
CA PRO A 43 -1.53 -11.88 -2.89
C PRO A 43 -2.82 -12.44 -2.31
N ARG A 44 -3.49 -11.62 -1.49
CA ARG A 44 -4.84 -11.90 -1.00
C ARG A 44 -5.69 -10.63 -1.13
N TRP A 45 -6.53 -10.61 -2.16
CA TRP A 45 -7.30 -9.44 -2.52
C TRP A 45 -8.72 -9.51 -2.00
N TYR A 46 -9.27 -8.35 -1.66
CA TYR A 46 -10.61 -8.20 -1.10
C TYR A 46 -11.31 -7.00 -1.72
N ASN A 47 -12.63 -7.01 -1.72
CA ASN A 47 -13.43 -5.82 -1.90
C ASN A 47 -13.86 -5.32 -0.51
N ILE A 48 -13.69 -4.04 -0.25
CA ILE A 48 -14.15 -3.35 0.96
C ILE A 48 -15.28 -2.41 0.55
N ASN A 49 -16.42 -2.50 1.23
CA ASN A 49 -17.54 -1.58 1.08
C ASN A 49 -17.82 -0.87 2.39
N VAL A 50 -17.91 0.46 2.34
CA VAL A 50 -18.41 1.30 3.43
C VAL A 50 -19.84 1.69 3.07
N LYS A 51 -20.79 1.37 3.93
CA LYS A 51 -22.22 1.46 3.69
C LYS A 51 -22.94 2.31 4.73
N TYR A 52 -24.03 2.92 4.29
CA TYR A 52 -25.07 3.47 5.14
C TYR A 52 -26.41 2.82 4.76
N HIS A 53 -26.99 2.07 5.68
CA HIS A 53 -28.05 1.10 5.39
C HIS A 53 -27.65 0.14 4.25
N GLN A 54 -28.41 0.15 3.15
CA GLN A 54 -28.15 -0.68 1.96
C GLN A 54 -27.31 0.04 0.91
N THR A 55 -27.03 1.33 1.10
CA THR A 55 -26.32 2.17 0.13
C THR A 55 -24.82 2.10 0.35
N THR A 56 -24.08 1.68 -0.66
CA THR A 56 -22.62 1.76 -0.67
C THR A 56 -22.19 3.21 -0.89
N LEU A 57 -21.55 3.79 0.12
CA LEU A 57 -21.00 5.15 0.08
C LEU A 57 -19.63 5.20 -0.58
N PHE A 58 -18.85 4.13 -0.40
CA PHE A 58 -17.47 4.04 -0.85
C PHE A 58 -17.07 2.57 -0.99
N SER A 59 -16.36 2.25 -2.07
CA SER A 59 -15.77 0.93 -2.31
C SER A 59 -14.30 1.07 -2.64
N ILE A 60 -13.48 0.15 -2.13
CA ILE A 60 -12.04 0.10 -2.40
C ILE A 60 -11.54 -1.35 -2.37
N ILE A 61 -10.43 -1.62 -3.04
CA ILE A 61 -9.75 -2.91 -2.93
C ILE A 61 -8.99 -2.98 -1.60
N GLY A 62 -9.04 -4.13 -0.96
CA GLY A 62 -8.24 -4.49 0.21
C GLY A 62 -7.18 -5.54 -0.11
N ALA A 63 -6.16 -5.58 0.73
CA ALA A 63 -5.08 -6.54 0.70
C ALA A 63 -4.93 -7.19 2.09
N GLY A 64 -4.88 -8.51 2.12
CA GLY A 64 -4.38 -9.27 3.26
C GLY A 64 -2.88 -9.46 3.13
N LEU A 65 -2.13 -8.99 4.12
CA LEU A 65 -0.67 -8.98 4.20
C LEU A 65 -0.17 -10.06 5.17
N ASP A 66 1.05 -10.53 4.95
CA ASP A 66 1.73 -11.60 5.69
C ASP A 66 0.86 -12.81 6.00
N GLY A 67 0.24 -13.35 4.96
CA GLY A 67 -0.64 -14.51 5.09
C GLY A 67 -1.95 -14.21 5.83
N GLY A 68 -2.37 -12.94 5.85
CA GLY A 68 -3.63 -12.48 6.45
C GLY A 68 -3.52 -12.01 7.90
N ARG A 69 -2.31 -11.88 8.45
CA ARG A 69 -2.08 -11.35 9.80
C ARG A 69 -2.41 -9.87 9.93
N TYR A 70 -2.25 -9.13 8.84
CA TYR A 70 -2.67 -7.75 8.75
C TYR A 70 -3.55 -7.54 7.53
N PHE A 71 -4.60 -6.73 7.66
CA PHE A 71 -5.51 -6.38 6.59
C PHE A 71 -5.57 -4.87 6.45
N THR A 72 -5.54 -4.38 5.21
CA THR A 72 -5.62 -2.95 4.90
C THR A 72 -6.32 -2.74 3.56
N ASN A 73 -6.80 -1.52 3.29
CA ASN A 73 -7.10 -1.13 1.92
C ASN A 73 -5.81 -0.98 1.09
N VAL A 74 -5.93 -1.00 -0.24
CA VAL A 74 -4.83 -0.73 -1.16
C VAL A 74 -4.48 0.77 -1.12
N PRO A 75 -3.19 1.13 -1.05
CA PRO A 75 -2.73 2.52 -1.06
C PRO A 75 -3.07 3.24 -2.37
N CYS A 76 -2.94 4.58 -2.39
CA CYS A 76 -2.95 5.31 -3.65
C CYS A 76 -1.71 4.98 -4.48
N THR A 77 -1.77 5.23 -5.79
CA THR A 77 -0.62 5.17 -6.70
C THR A 77 -0.43 6.54 -7.30
N ASP A 78 0.81 7.01 -7.33
CA ASP A 78 1.25 8.21 -8.07
C ASP A 78 2.53 7.88 -8.83
N PHE A 79 2.99 8.85 -9.61
CA PHE A 79 4.26 8.78 -10.33
C PHE A 79 5.13 9.96 -9.93
N LEU A 80 6.45 9.72 -9.86
CA LEU A 80 7.41 10.78 -9.55
C LEU A 80 7.46 11.82 -10.68
N PHE A 81 7.44 11.36 -11.93
CA PHE A 81 7.50 12.20 -13.12
C PHE A 81 6.16 12.19 -13.84
N ASP A 82 5.65 13.38 -14.18
CA ASP A 82 4.37 13.52 -14.89
C ASP A 82 4.54 13.42 -16.43
N ASP A 83 5.78 13.46 -16.94
CA ASP A 83 6.08 13.41 -18.37
C ASP A 83 6.48 12.00 -18.83
N TRP A 84 5.76 11.50 -19.84
CA TRP A 84 6.00 10.22 -20.54
C TRP A 84 7.38 10.11 -21.18
N ARG A 85 8.12 11.23 -21.29
CA ARG A 85 9.47 11.30 -21.86
C ARG A 85 10.58 10.85 -20.90
N TYR A 86 10.31 10.76 -19.60
CA TYR A 86 11.23 10.08 -18.70
C TYR A 86 11.03 8.57 -18.87
N GLU A 87 12.08 7.88 -19.35
CA GLU A 87 12.06 6.45 -19.66
C GLU A 87 11.69 5.55 -18.46
N GLY A 88 11.67 6.10 -17.24
CA GLY A 88 11.15 5.44 -16.04
C GLY A 88 9.90 6.13 -15.52
N ASN A 89 8.73 5.53 -15.75
CA ASN A 89 7.52 5.83 -14.97
C ASN A 89 7.74 5.31 -13.54
N VAL A 90 8.47 6.06 -12.73
CA VAL A 90 8.75 5.71 -11.33
C VAL A 90 7.45 5.82 -10.54
N CYS A 91 6.77 4.69 -10.39
CA CYS A 91 5.53 4.61 -9.64
C CYS A 91 5.84 4.52 -8.14
N PHE A 92 4.95 5.05 -7.31
CA PHE A 92 5.03 4.85 -5.87
C PHE A 92 3.64 4.73 -5.26
N LYS A 93 3.56 3.98 -4.16
CA LYS A 93 2.34 3.86 -3.38
C LYS A 93 2.37 4.80 -2.19
N TYR A 94 1.22 5.37 -1.87
CA TYR A 94 1.13 6.35 -0.79
C TYR A 94 -0.20 6.42 -0.06
N TYR A 95 -0.14 7.03 1.12
CA TYR A 95 -1.27 7.58 1.86
C TYR A 95 -1.08 9.07 2.15
N VAL A 96 -2.19 9.76 2.37
CA VAL A 96 -2.21 11.13 2.89
C VAL A 96 -3.06 11.13 4.17
N LYS A 97 -2.51 11.66 5.25
CA LYS A 97 -3.18 11.75 6.55
C LYS A 97 -4.52 12.48 6.43
N GLY A 98 -5.51 12.02 7.19
CA GLY A 98 -6.88 12.56 7.16
C GLY A 98 -7.72 12.16 5.95
N THR A 99 -7.18 11.46 4.95
CA THR A 99 -7.99 10.93 3.84
C THR A 99 -8.74 9.66 4.25
N LYS A 100 -9.85 9.37 3.55
CA LYS A 100 -10.64 8.15 3.76
C LYS A 100 -9.80 6.86 3.70
N LYS A 101 -8.80 6.83 2.80
CA LYS A 101 -7.90 5.68 2.66
C LYS A 101 -6.97 5.51 3.85
N MET A 102 -6.39 6.59 4.37
CA MET A 102 -5.57 6.52 5.58
C MET A 102 -6.43 6.11 6.79
N ILE A 103 -7.62 6.68 6.92
CA ILE A 103 -8.55 6.32 8.01
C ILE A 103 -8.90 4.83 7.96
N LEU A 104 -9.13 4.26 6.77
CA LEU A 104 -9.39 2.83 6.63
C LEU A 104 -8.17 1.97 6.96
N HIS A 105 -6.98 2.39 6.51
CA HIS A 105 -5.72 1.72 6.83
C HIS A 105 -5.49 1.64 8.35
N ASP A 106 -5.74 2.75 9.06
CA ASP A 106 -5.66 2.81 10.52
C ASP A 106 -6.78 2.00 11.20
N PHE A 107 -7.99 2.01 10.63
CA PHE A 107 -9.16 1.31 11.19
C PHE A 107 -8.98 -0.21 11.24
N PHE A 108 -8.36 -0.80 10.22
CA PHE A 108 -8.17 -2.26 10.16
C PHE A 108 -6.99 -2.77 10.99
N CYS A 109 -6.18 -1.88 11.56
CA CYS A 109 -5.05 -2.28 12.38
C CYS A 109 -5.51 -2.81 13.74
N ASP A 110 -5.16 -4.07 14.02
CA ASP A 110 -5.25 -4.64 15.37
C ASP A 110 -3.99 -4.28 16.17
N TYR A 111 -4.08 -3.18 16.93
CA TYR A 111 -2.96 -2.67 17.71
C TYR A 111 -2.54 -3.57 18.89
N ASP A 112 -3.38 -4.52 19.28
CA ASP A 112 -3.07 -5.48 20.35
C ASP A 112 -2.34 -6.72 19.80
N SER A 113 -2.33 -6.91 18.47
CA SER A 113 -1.64 -8.01 17.79
C SER A 113 -0.23 -7.60 17.37
N HIS A 114 0.78 -8.16 18.03
CA HIS A 114 2.19 -7.94 17.67
C HIS A 114 2.49 -8.34 16.22
N GLU A 115 1.88 -9.44 15.74
CA GLU A 115 2.02 -9.90 14.36
C GLU A 115 1.41 -8.92 13.35
N ALA A 116 0.24 -8.34 13.65
CA ALA A 116 -0.39 -7.36 12.78
C ALA A 116 0.41 -6.05 12.73
N MET A 117 0.91 -5.61 13.88
CA MET A 117 1.79 -4.43 13.99
C MET A 117 3.08 -4.62 13.20
N TYR A 118 3.75 -5.76 13.33
CA TYR A 118 4.96 -6.06 12.57
C TYR A 118 4.71 -6.07 11.06
N ALA A 119 3.66 -6.75 10.59
CA ALA A 119 3.29 -6.78 9.17
C ALA A 119 2.97 -5.38 8.63
N ARG A 120 2.29 -4.55 9.43
CA ARG A 120 2.02 -3.15 9.12
C ARG A 120 3.30 -2.33 9.01
N GLU A 121 4.21 -2.43 9.97
CA GLU A 121 5.50 -1.70 9.95
C GLU A 121 6.29 -2.03 8.67
N GLN A 122 6.44 -3.31 8.35
CA GLN A 122 7.11 -3.76 7.13
C GLN A 122 6.42 -3.23 5.86
N PHE A 123 5.09 -3.20 5.84
CA PHE A 123 4.36 -2.60 4.73
C PHE A 123 4.65 -1.11 4.62
N GLU A 124 4.58 -0.35 5.71
CA GLU A 124 4.81 1.09 5.73
C GLU A 124 6.27 1.50 5.41
N GLU A 125 7.25 0.60 5.53
CA GLU A 125 8.65 0.83 5.10
C GLU A 125 8.75 1.10 3.59
N CYS A 126 7.86 0.55 2.77
CA CYS A 126 7.86 0.73 1.31
C CYS A 126 6.66 1.58 0.80
N ILE A 127 5.95 2.24 1.71
CA ILE A 127 4.82 3.13 1.41
C ILE A 127 5.13 4.55 1.91
N LEU A 128 4.86 5.54 1.05
CA LEU A 128 5.02 6.94 1.40
C LEU A 128 3.78 7.44 2.14
N ILE A 129 3.94 7.95 3.36
CA ILE A 129 2.82 8.49 4.15
C ILE A 129 3.03 9.99 4.31
N PHE A 130 2.22 10.79 3.62
CA PHE A 130 2.28 12.24 3.65
C PHE A 130 1.30 12.82 4.67
N SER A 131 1.66 13.95 5.26
CA SER A 131 0.82 14.76 6.15
C SER A 131 -0.27 15.52 5.39
N SER A 132 0.00 15.93 4.15
CA SER A 132 -0.94 16.65 3.29
C SER A 132 -0.66 16.38 1.81
N ASN A 133 -1.61 16.76 0.94
CA ASN A 133 -1.37 16.73 -0.50
C ASN A 133 -0.28 17.74 -0.91
N GLU A 134 -0.18 18.88 -0.21
CA GLU A 134 0.86 19.89 -0.46
C GLU A 134 2.26 19.34 -0.17
N GLU A 135 2.44 18.61 0.95
CA GLU A 135 3.71 17.93 1.23
C GLU A 135 4.07 16.94 0.12
N LYS A 136 3.09 16.17 -0.37
CA LYS A 136 3.29 15.21 -1.45
C LYS A 136 3.80 15.89 -2.73
N GLU A 137 3.16 16.98 -3.16
CA GLU A 137 3.58 17.68 -4.39
C GLU A 137 4.97 18.33 -4.22
N ASN A 138 5.22 19.01 -3.09
CA ASN A 138 6.54 19.59 -2.80
C ASN A 138 7.63 18.52 -2.72
N PHE A 139 7.32 17.36 -2.11
CA PHE A 139 8.22 16.22 -2.06
C PHE A 139 8.53 15.67 -3.45
N LYS A 140 7.53 15.57 -4.35
CA LYS A 140 7.75 15.11 -5.73
C LYS A 140 8.77 15.99 -6.45
N GLU A 141 8.65 17.32 -6.33
CA GLU A 141 9.61 18.26 -6.89
C GLU A 141 11.01 18.03 -6.32
N TYR A 142 11.13 17.92 -4.99
CA TYR A 142 12.40 17.62 -4.32
C TYR A 142 13.02 16.31 -4.82
N ALA A 143 12.27 15.21 -4.76
CA ALA A 143 12.75 13.88 -5.14
C ALA A 143 13.14 13.82 -6.62
N ALA A 144 12.41 14.51 -7.50
CA ALA A 144 12.75 14.60 -8.92
C ALA A 144 14.13 15.24 -9.14
N THR A 145 14.50 16.29 -8.38
CA THR A 145 15.83 16.92 -8.48
C THR A 145 16.97 16.02 -8.03
N LYS A 146 16.69 15.12 -7.07
CA LYS A 146 17.66 14.18 -6.49
C LYS A 146 17.69 12.82 -7.18
N TRP A 147 16.75 12.53 -8.08
CA TRP A 147 16.57 11.19 -8.64
C TRP A 147 17.78 10.63 -9.39
N ALA A 148 18.60 11.51 -9.98
CA ALA A 148 19.85 11.13 -10.63
C ALA A 148 20.83 10.44 -9.66
N GLU A 149 20.77 10.79 -8.37
CA GLU A 149 21.63 10.28 -7.29
C GLU A 149 21.00 9.10 -6.54
N ARG A 150 19.87 8.55 -7.01
CA ARG A 150 19.11 7.49 -6.31
C ARG A 150 19.92 6.27 -5.89
N GLN A 151 20.98 5.92 -6.63
CA GLN A 151 21.83 4.77 -6.31
C GLN A 151 22.53 4.93 -4.96
N ASN A 152 22.83 6.16 -4.54
CA ASN A 152 23.43 6.45 -3.23
C ASN A 152 22.51 6.03 -2.07
N TYR A 153 21.20 5.96 -2.30
CA TYR A 153 20.23 5.54 -1.30
C TYR A 153 20.11 4.01 -1.17
N LEU A 154 20.68 3.25 -2.11
CA LEU A 154 20.60 1.78 -2.15
C LEU A 154 21.83 1.06 -1.59
N GLU A 155 22.93 1.77 -1.30
CA GLU A 155 24.23 1.16 -0.92
C GLU A 155 24.14 0.16 0.25
N ASP A 156 23.30 0.45 1.25
CA ASP A 156 23.09 -0.41 2.43
C ASP A 156 21.73 -1.15 2.43
N VAL A 157 21.01 -1.13 1.32
CA VAL A 157 19.67 -1.74 1.25
C VAL A 157 19.78 -3.23 0.96
N ARG A 158 19.25 -4.04 1.88
CA ARG A 158 19.03 -5.47 1.65
C ARG A 158 17.62 -5.67 1.14
N LEU A 159 17.50 -6.04 -0.12
CA LEU A 159 16.19 -6.37 -0.70
C LEU A 159 15.67 -7.70 -0.16
N PRO A 160 14.35 -7.82 0.05
CA PRO A 160 13.74 -9.09 0.39
C PRO A 160 13.88 -10.08 -0.77
N HIS A 161 13.85 -11.36 -0.45
CA HIS A 161 13.74 -12.39 -1.47
C HIS A 161 12.33 -12.37 -2.08
N MET A 162 12.25 -12.17 -3.40
CA MET A 162 10.97 -12.09 -4.11
C MET A 162 10.65 -13.42 -4.78
N GLU A 163 9.98 -14.31 -4.05
CA GLU A 163 9.51 -15.57 -4.62
C GLU A 163 8.28 -15.31 -5.49
N LEU A 164 8.41 -15.64 -6.78
CA LEU A 164 7.40 -15.42 -7.80
C LEU A 164 7.00 -16.73 -8.50
N PRO A 165 5.72 -16.89 -8.89
CA PRO A 165 5.33 -17.97 -9.78
C PRO A 165 6.09 -17.91 -11.12
N SER A 166 6.33 -19.05 -11.74
CA SER A 166 7.10 -19.17 -13.00
C SER A 166 6.53 -18.37 -14.20
N ALA A 167 5.29 -17.91 -14.11
CA ALA A 167 4.68 -17.03 -15.11
C ALA A 167 5.25 -15.59 -15.08
N TYR A 168 5.90 -15.19 -13.98
CA TYR A 168 6.54 -13.89 -13.84
C TYR A 168 8.03 -13.97 -14.22
N ARG A 169 8.59 -12.83 -14.64
CA ARG A 169 10.05 -12.68 -14.71
C ARG A 169 10.60 -12.59 -13.29
N GLU A 170 11.77 -13.18 -13.04
CA GLU A 170 12.40 -13.28 -11.71
C GLU A 170 12.50 -11.92 -10.99
N ASP A 171 12.89 -10.86 -11.70
CA ASP A 171 13.06 -9.51 -11.15
C ASP A 171 11.88 -8.57 -11.45
N ALA A 172 10.68 -9.09 -11.72
CA ALA A 172 9.56 -8.28 -12.22
C ALA A 172 9.19 -7.07 -11.36
N PHE A 173 9.38 -7.15 -10.03
CA PHE A 173 9.02 -6.12 -9.05
C PHE A 173 10.22 -5.49 -8.37
N LYS A 174 11.45 -5.90 -8.74
CA LYS A 174 12.68 -5.48 -8.06
C LYS A 174 12.88 -3.97 -8.15
N GLU A 175 12.79 -3.43 -9.37
CA GLU A 175 12.96 -2.00 -9.62
C GLU A 175 11.88 -1.17 -8.92
N GLU A 176 10.62 -1.61 -8.92
CA GLU A 176 9.53 -0.91 -8.22
C GLU A 176 9.76 -0.88 -6.71
N TYR A 177 10.23 -1.97 -6.12
CA TYR A 177 10.57 -2.03 -4.70
C TYR A 177 11.77 -1.14 -4.38
N GLU A 178 12.85 -1.20 -5.17
CA GLU A 178 14.03 -0.33 -5.03
C GLU A 178 13.63 1.15 -5.08
N ASN A 179 12.81 1.53 -6.05
CA ASN A 179 12.29 2.89 -6.19
C ASN A 179 11.49 3.32 -4.96
N ALA A 180 10.64 2.45 -4.41
CA ALA A 180 9.89 2.75 -3.20
C ALA A 180 10.80 2.99 -1.99
N ILE A 181 11.86 2.19 -1.81
CA ILE A 181 12.83 2.37 -0.72
C ILE A 181 13.64 3.67 -0.89
N VAL A 182 14.09 3.97 -2.11
CA VAL A 182 14.77 5.25 -2.40
C VAL A 182 13.87 6.41 -2.04
N LEU A 183 12.63 6.42 -2.53
CA LEU A 183 11.69 7.51 -2.27
C LEU A 183 11.36 7.62 -0.79
N LYS A 184 11.26 6.51 -0.06
CA LYS A 184 11.06 6.53 1.40
C LYS A 184 12.19 7.27 2.10
N LYS A 185 13.44 6.93 1.79
CA LYS A 185 14.62 7.60 2.36
C LYS A 185 14.69 9.07 1.96
N MET A 186 14.36 9.41 0.71
CA MET A 186 14.27 10.80 0.26
C MET A 186 13.19 11.58 1.01
N LEU A 187 12.06 10.96 1.35
CA LEU A 187 11.00 11.60 2.12
C LEU A 187 11.44 11.87 3.55
N ASP A 188 12.17 10.94 4.17
CA ASP A 188 12.74 11.13 5.49
C ASP A 188 13.80 12.25 5.49
N GLU A 189 14.66 12.30 4.47
CA GLU A 189 15.62 13.40 4.27
C GLU A 189 14.90 14.75 4.07
N TYR A 190 13.89 14.80 3.20
CA TYR A 190 13.10 16.01 2.91
C TYR A 190 12.49 16.64 4.17
N ARG A 191 12.08 15.82 5.14
CA ARG A 191 11.46 16.27 6.41
C ARG A 191 12.43 16.80 7.45
N ILE A 192 13.72 16.57 7.27
CA ILE A 192 14.77 17.05 8.19
C ILE A 192 15.20 18.49 7.83
N TYR A 193 14.96 18.91 6.58
CA TYR A 193 15.18 20.28 6.10
C TYR A 193 14.02 21.22 6.47
#